data_AF-A0A2M9BCA9-F1
#
_entry.id   AF-A0A2M9BCA9-F1
#
_cell.length_a   1.000
_cell.length_b   1.000
_cell.length_c   1.000
_cell.angle_alpha   90.00
_cell.angle_beta   90.00
_cell.angle_gamma   90.00
#
_symmetry.space_group_name_H-M   'P 1'
#
loop_
_entity.id
_entity.type
_entity.pdbx_description
1 polymer ?
#
loop_
_entity_poly.entity_id
_entity_poly.type
_entity_poly.pdbx_seq_one_letter_code
_entity_poly.pdbx_strand_id
1 'polypeptide(L)' 'MADDVLPAVARRLGSPNAKPRIIQVYKAGTGWTASDAGLRLTATSARGLRAEGITMVRVSWRLRSKEFSLRELVPSPD' A
#
# COMPACT_ATOMS: atom_id res chain seq x y z
N MET A 1 -16.17 9.40 -2.88
CA MET A 1 -15.15 9.50 -3.96
C MET A 1 -14.44 8.16 -4.03
N ALA A 2 -14.42 7.51 -5.20
CA ALA A 2 -13.70 6.24 -5.34
C ALA A 2 -12.21 6.53 -5.20
N ASP A 3 -11.62 6.10 -4.08
CA ASP A 3 -10.19 6.24 -3.85
C ASP A 3 -9.49 5.21 -4.74
N ASP A 4 -9.10 5.67 -5.94
CA ASP A 4 -8.56 4.82 -6.98
C ASP A 4 -7.19 4.25 -6.56
N VAL A 5 -6.87 3.07 -7.09
CA VAL A 5 -5.57 2.47 -6.85
C VAL A 5 -4.50 3.33 -7.52
N LEU A 6 -3.36 3.49 -6.86
CA LEU A 6 -2.24 4.25 -7.42
C LEU A 6 -1.83 3.68 -8.79
N PRO A 7 -1.60 4.51 -9.82
CA PRO A 7 -1.28 4.03 -11.17
C PRO A 7 -0.02 3.15 -11.21
N ALA A 8 0.96 3.42 -10.35
CA ALA A 8 2.15 2.58 -10.19
C ALA A 8 1.81 1.18 -9.64
N VAL A 9 0.85 1.10 -8.70
CA VAL A 9 0.35 -0.16 -8.14
C VAL A 9 -0.45 -0.92 -9.19
N ALA A 10 -1.36 -0.23 -9.90
CA ALA A 10 -2.13 -0.80 -11.00
C ALA A 10 -1.23 -1.41 -12.09
N ARG A 11 -0.19 -0.68 -12.53
CA ARG A 11 0.80 -1.15 -13.51
C ARG A 11 1.53 -2.40 -13.02
N ARG A 12 2.00 -2.42 -11.76
CA ARG A 12 2.68 -3.59 -11.18
C ARG A 12 1.75 -4.78 -10.98
N LEU A 13 0.46 -4.56 -10.74
CA LEU A 13 -0.54 -5.62 -10.60
C LEU A 13 -1.13 -6.07 -11.95
N GLY A 14 -0.94 -5.28 -13.01
CA GLY A 14 -1.47 -5.57 -14.34
C GLY A 14 -2.98 -5.29 -14.47
N SER A 15 -3.55 -4.47 -13.60
CA SER A 15 -4.97 -4.09 -13.71
C SER A 15 -5.22 -2.68 -13.17
N PRO A 16 -5.90 -1.82 -13.95
CA PRO A 16 -6.27 -0.47 -13.51
C PRO A 16 -7.30 -0.49 -12.38
N ASN A 17 -8.16 -1.51 -12.33
CA ASN A 17 -9.18 -1.69 -11.29
C ASN A 17 -8.73 -2.66 -10.21
N ALA A 18 -7.42 -2.85 -10.04
CA ALA A 18 -6.90 -3.71 -8.98
C ALA A 18 -7.34 -3.15 -7.62
N LYS A 19 -7.88 -4.03 -6.78
CA LYS A 19 -8.26 -3.69 -5.40
C LYS A 19 -7.38 -4.49 -4.43
N PRO A 20 -6.07 -4.21 -4.38
CA PRO A 20 -5.14 -4.90 -3.50
C PRO A 20 -5.46 -4.59 -2.04
N ARG A 21 -5.53 -5.64 -1.22
CA ARG A 21 -5.68 -5.52 0.23
C ARG A 21 -4.30 -5.51 0.86
N ILE A 22 -4.04 -4.56 1.73
CA ILE A 22 -2.84 -4.55 2.57
C ILE A 22 -3.01 -5.70 3.57
N ILE A 23 -1.95 -6.51 3.71
CA ILE A 23 -1.90 -7.64 4.64
C ILE A 23 -0.79 -7.46 5.67
N GLN A 24 0.27 -6.73 5.32
CA GLN A 24 1.35 -6.39 6.24
C GLN A 24 1.88 -4.99 5.92
N VAL A 25 2.39 -4.31 6.94
CA VAL A 25 3.07 -3.02 6.83
C VAL A 25 4.46 -3.13 7.44
N TYR A 26 5.41 -2.39 6.90
CA TYR A 26 6.77 -2.35 7.41
C TYR A 26 7.03 -0.97 8.03
N LYS A 27 7.38 -0.97 9.30
CA LYS A 27 7.82 0.23 10.02
C LYS A 27 9.30 0.13 10.33
N ALA A 28 10.06 1.16 9.98
CA ALA A 28 11.47 1.25 10.32
C ALA A 28 11.61 1.21 11.86
N GLY A 29 12.37 0.24 12.37
CA GLY A 29 12.56 0.00 13.80
C GLY A 29 11.69 -1.12 14.40
N THR A 30 10.57 -1.49 13.79
CA THR A 30 9.70 -2.59 14.25
C THR A 30 9.70 -3.79 13.29
N GLY A 31 9.93 -3.56 11.99
CA GLY A 31 9.86 -4.59 10.97
C GLY A 31 8.45 -4.76 10.41
N TRP A 32 8.15 -5.96 9.90
CA TRP A 32 6.85 -6.30 9.33
C TRP A 32 5.83 -6.59 10.42
N THR A 33 4.73 -5.84 10.43
CA THR A 33 3.57 -6.06 11.29
C THR A 33 2.34 -6.39 10.45
N ALA A 34 1.40 -7.14 11.01
CA ALA A 34 0.11 -7.37 10.36
C ALA A 34 -0.62 -6.03 10.21
N SER A 35 -1.23 -5.80 9.05
CA SER A 35 -2.10 -4.63 8.88
C SER A 35 -3.51 -4.95 9.35
N ASP A 36 -4.26 -3.89 9.66
CA ASP A 36 -5.67 -4.02 9.96
C ASP A 36 -6.44 -4.70 8.80
N ALA A 37 -7.40 -5.54 9.17
CA ALA A 37 -8.06 -6.43 8.23
C ALA A 37 -8.98 -5.62 7.28
N GLY A 38 -8.59 -5.56 6.00
CA GLY A 38 -9.44 -4.97 4.95
C GLY A 38 -9.01 -3.60 4.44
N LEU A 39 -7.90 -3.04 4.95
CA LEU A 39 -7.31 -1.84 4.39
C LEU A 39 -6.87 -2.10 2.94
N ARG A 40 -7.25 -1.22 2.01
CA ARG A 40 -6.84 -1.31 0.60
C ARG A 40 -5.67 -0.38 0.33
N LEU A 41 -4.78 -0.77 -0.58
CA LEU A 41 -3.71 0.10 -1.02
C LEU A 41 -4.23 1.09 -2.08
N THR A 42 -4.43 2.32 -1.64
CA THR A 42 -4.94 3.45 -2.41
C THR A 42 -4.08 4.67 -2.11
N ALA A 43 -4.31 5.79 -2.82
CA ALA A 43 -3.53 7.00 -2.59
C ALA A 43 -3.71 7.55 -1.16
N THR A 44 -4.95 7.57 -0.65
CA THR A 44 -5.25 8.09 0.69
C THR A 44 -4.64 7.20 1.78
N SER A 45 -4.82 5.87 1.69
CA SER A 45 -4.25 4.96 2.69
C SER A 45 -2.72 4.95 2.63
N ALA A 46 -2.11 5.00 1.44
CA ALA A 46 -0.66 5.10 1.31
C ALA A 46 -0.11 6.36 1.98
N ARG A 47 -0.79 7.52 1.83
CA ARG A 47 -0.41 8.76 2.53
C ARG A 47 -0.56 8.64 4.04
N GLY A 48 -1.69 8.09 4.52
CA GLY A 48 -1.92 7.87 5.95
C GLY A 48 -0.83 6.99 6.57
N LEU A 49 -0.56 5.84 5.96
CA LEU A 49 0.49 4.92 6.42
C LEU A 49 1.88 5.59 6.40
N ARG A 50 2.18 6.40 5.38
CA ARG A 50 3.44 7.14 5.32
C ARG A 50 3.55 8.17 6.45
N ALA A 51 2.46 8.86 6.82
CA ALA A 51 2.41 9.77 7.95
C ALA A 51 2.63 9.04 9.30
N GLU A 52 2.22 7.77 9.40
CA GLU A 52 2.46 6.91 10.57
C GLU A 52 3.90 6.35 10.65
N GLY A 53 4.75 6.69 9.68
CA GLY A 53 6.15 6.26 9.59
C GLY A 53 6.35 4.89 8.93
N ILE A 54 5.34 4.37 8.25
CA ILE A 54 5.44 3.12 7.48
C ILE A 54 6.17 3.40 6.17
N THR A 55 7.10 2.52 5.79
CA THR A 55 7.93 2.70 4.58
C THR A 55 7.62 1.69 3.48
N MET A 56 7.14 0.49 3.83
CA MET A 56 6.69 -0.50 2.86
C MET A 56 5.37 -1.14 3.27
N VAL A 57 4.65 -1.65 2.28
CA VAL A 57 3.42 -2.41 2.47
C VAL A 57 3.47 -3.67 1.64
N ARG A 58 2.97 -4.76 2.19
CA ARG A 58 2.71 -6.00 1.46
C ARG A 58 1.21 -6.07 1.23
N VAL A 59 0.84 -6.26 -0.02
CA VAL A 59 -0.55 -6.40 -0.44
C VAL A 59 -0.81 -7.78 -1.03
N SER A 60 -2.04 -8.25 -0.85
CA SER A 60 -2.59 -9.41 -1.52
C SER A 60 -3.66 -8.98 -2.53
N TRP A 61 -3.55 -9.49 -3.75
CA TRP A 61 -4.57 -9.36 -4.77
C TRP A 61 -4.68 -10.65 -5.58
N ARG A 62 -5.89 -11.23 -5.60
CA ARG A 62 -6.15 -12.57 -6.15
C ARG A 62 -5.26 -13.63 -5.50
N LEU A 63 -4.32 -14.21 -6.25
CA LEU A 63 -3.38 -15.24 -5.80
C LEU A 63 -1.94 -14.71 -5.71
N ARG A 64 -1.76 -13.38 -5.71
CA ARG A 64 -0.44 -12.75 -5.72
C ARG A 64 -0.28 -11.83 -4.52
N SER A 65 0.84 -11.98 -3.85
CA SER A 65 1.33 -11.02 -2.86
C SER A 65 2.42 -10.16 -3.51
N LYS A 66 2.35 -8.84 -3.32
CA LYS A 66 3.38 -7.91 -3.80
C LYS A 66 3.72 -6.89 -2.73
N GLU A 67 4.98 -6.48 -2.72
CA GLU A 67 5.48 -5.46 -1.82
C GLU A 67 5.64 -4.15 -2.58
N PHE A 68 5.31 -3.06 -1.90
CA PHE A 68 5.40 -1.72 -2.43
C PHE A 68 6.06 -0.80 -1.42
N SER A 69 7.02 -0.01 -1.89
CA SER A 69 7.60 1.07 -1.10
C SER A 69 6.65 2.26 -1.12
N LEU A 70 6.17 2.69 0.05
CA LEU A 70 5.34 3.90 0.15
C LEU A 70 6.11 5.15 -0.28
N ARG A 71 7.45 5.10 -0.19
CA ARG A 71 8.33 6.18 -0.65
C ARG A 71 8.26 6.42 -2.16
N GLU A 72 8.07 5.35 -2.93
CA GLU A 72 7.94 5.41 -4.40
C GLU A 72 6.51 5.75 -4.83
N LEU A 73 5.51 5.45 -3.99
CA LEU A 73 4.10 5.54 -4.34
C LEU A 73 3.49 6.92 -4.12
N VAL A 74 3.82 7.57 -3.01
CA VAL A 74 3.30 8.88 -2.65
C VAL A 74 4.49 9.73 -2.20
N PRO A 75 4.53 11.05 -2.42
CA PRO A 75 5.57 11.92 -1.85
C PRO A 75 5.47 11.96 -0.31
N SER A 76 6.50 12.48 0.37
CA SER A 76 6.42 12.67 1.83
C SER A 76 5.30 13.66 2.13
N PRO A 77 4.48 13.42 3.17
CA PRO A 77 3.75 14.53 3.77
C PRO A 77 4.81 15.51 4.29
N ASP A 78 4.72 16.75 3.84
CA ASP A 78 5.53 17.89 4.34
C ASP A 78 5.07 18.25 5.77
#